data_AF-A0A423S3H1-F1
#
_entry.id   AF-A0A423S3H1-F1
#
_cell.length_a   1.000
_cell.length_b   1.000
_cell.length_c   1.000
_cell.angle_alpha   90.00
_cell.angle_beta   90.00
_cell.angle_gamma   90.00
#
_symmetry.space_group_name_H-M   'P 1'
#
loop_
_entity.id
_entity.type
_entity.pdbx_description
1 polymer ?
#
loop_
_entity_poly.entity_id
_entity_poly.type
_entity_poly.pdbx_seq_one_letter_code
_entity_poly.pdbx_strand_id
1 'polypeptide(L)'
;MLNIQIDESKLKPPVPQQCSGRQGQKALLRTPYGEDSNMLAAVKALIASIPDDFMREDAELDFNASTWERNNQTLQALWAQLGGTESQLDDLFVLAQTL
;
A
#
# COMPACT_ATOMS: atom_id res chain seq x y z
N MET A 1 -30.48 -7.94 -31.56
CA MET A 1 -30.09 -7.20 -30.33
C MET A 1 -28.58 -7.16 -30.29
N LEU A 2 -27.97 -5.97 -30.18
CA LEU A 2 -26.52 -5.84 -30.14
C LEU A 2 -26.05 -6.01 -28.69
N ASN A 3 -25.35 -7.10 -28.39
CA ASN A 3 -24.80 -7.36 -27.07
C ASN A 3 -23.48 -6.59 -26.94
N ILE A 4 -23.52 -5.39 -26.34
CA ILE A 4 -22.30 -4.67 -25.97
C ILE A 4 -21.73 -5.37 -24.76
N GLN A 5 -20.72 -6.21 -24.98
CA GLN A 5 -19.85 -6.72 -23.91
C GLN A 5 -19.06 -5.51 -23.39
N ILE A 6 -19.49 -4.94 -22.25
CA ILE A 6 -18.67 -3.97 -21.54
C ILE A 6 -17.52 -4.76 -20.94
N ASP A 7 -16.33 -4.51 -21.44
CA ASP A 7 -15.11 -5.08 -20.89
C ASP A 7 -14.81 -4.37 -19.55
N GLU A 8 -15.26 -4.98 -18.45
CA GLU A 8 -15.08 -4.45 -17.09
C GLU A 8 -13.59 -4.27 -16.72
N SER A 9 -12.68 -4.95 -17.42
CA SER A 9 -11.23 -4.79 -17.23
C SER A 9 -10.72 -3.40 -17.65
N LYS A 10 -11.50 -2.63 -18.43
CA LYS A 10 -11.16 -1.25 -18.85
C LYS A 10 -11.57 -0.17 -17.86
N LEU A 11 -12.21 -0.52 -16.73
CA LEU A 11 -12.76 0.45 -15.78
C LEU A 11 -11.89 0.68 -14.53
N LYS A 12 -10.76 -0.04 -14.36
CA LYS A 12 -9.88 0.21 -13.21
C LYS A 12 -9.12 1.53 -13.42
N PRO A 13 -9.16 2.49 -12.46
CA PRO A 13 -8.38 3.71 -12.58
C PRO A 13 -6.90 3.38 -12.80
N PRO A 14 -6.16 4.17 -13.60
CA PRO A 14 -4.72 3.95 -13.73
C PRO A 14 -4.08 4.00 -12.35
N VAL A 15 -3.25 2.99 -12.02
CA VAL A 15 -2.59 2.91 -10.72
C VAL A 15 -1.62 4.08 -10.57
N PRO A 16 -1.82 4.95 -9.56
CA PRO A 16 -0.89 6.03 -9.27
C PRO A 16 0.48 5.47 -8.96
N GLN A 17 1.52 5.98 -9.62
CA GLN A 17 2.90 5.50 -9.40
C GLN A 17 3.55 6.10 -8.15
N GLN A 18 2.94 7.13 -7.58
CA GLN A 18 3.38 7.77 -6.35
C GLN A 18 2.20 8.37 -5.58
N CYS A 19 2.35 8.50 -4.27
CA CYS A 19 1.51 9.33 -3.41
C CYS A 19 2.38 10.00 -2.34
N SER A 20 1.86 10.98 -1.60
CA SER A 20 2.60 11.45 -0.42
C SER A 20 2.62 10.37 0.67
N GLY A 21 3.67 10.31 1.48
CA GLY A 21 3.75 9.34 2.59
C GLY A 21 2.57 9.46 3.56
N ARG A 22 2.08 10.69 3.78
CA ARG A 22 0.86 10.94 4.58
C ARG A 22 -0.39 10.31 3.96
N GLN A 23 -0.55 10.39 2.64
CA GLN A 23 -1.67 9.77 1.94
C GLN A 23 -1.58 8.25 2.00
N GLY A 24 -0.39 7.68 1.79
CA GLY A 24 -0.14 6.25 1.92
C GLY A 24 -0.48 5.72 3.33
N GLN A 25 0.00 6.40 4.38
CA GLN A 25 -0.33 6.04 5.76
C GLN A 25 -1.84 6.16 6.07
N LYS A 26 -2.52 7.18 5.55
CA LYS A 26 -3.99 7.28 5.67
C LYS A 26 -4.71 6.19 4.88
N ALA A 27 -4.19 5.76 3.74
CA ALA A 27 -4.76 4.66 2.97
C ALA A 27 -4.64 3.35 3.75
N LEU A 28 -3.49 3.06 4.36
CA LEU A 28 -3.33 1.92 5.29
C LEU A 28 -4.27 1.98 6.50
N LEU A 29 -4.59 3.18 7.00
CA LEU A 29 -5.55 3.35 8.09
C LEU A 29 -7.00 3.06 7.66
N ARG A 30 -7.33 3.25 6.37
CA ARG A 30 -8.71 3.21 5.84
C ARG A 30 -8.99 2.01 4.94
N THR A 31 -7.97 1.21 4.65
CA THR A 31 -8.07 0.09 3.71
C THR A 31 -9.00 -1.00 4.23
N PRO A 32 -9.81 -1.64 3.37
CA PRO A 32 -10.65 -2.77 3.76
C PRO A 32 -9.86 -4.09 3.90
N TYR A 33 -8.56 -4.09 3.60
CA TYR A 33 -7.71 -5.29 3.68
C TYR A 33 -7.15 -5.51 5.09
N GLY A 34 -6.87 -6.78 5.44
CA GLY A 34 -6.33 -7.21 6.74
C GLY A 34 -7.39 -7.86 7.64
N GLU A 35 -6.98 -8.85 8.45
CA GLU A 35 -7.93 -9.68 9.21
C GLU A 35 -8.66 -8.96 10.37
N ASP A 36 -8.17 -7.82 10.88
CA ASP A 36 -8.81 -7.07 11.99
C ASP A 36 -8.69 -5.52 11.87
N SER A 37 -8.53 -5.02 10.65
CA SER A 37 -8.59 -3.60 10.24
C SER A 37 -7.85 -2.56 11.11
N ASN A 38 -6.52 -2.54 11.01
CA ASN A 38 -5.70 -1.32 11.05
C ASN A 38 -4.33 -1.63 10.45
N MET A 39 -4.23 -1.65 9.12
CA MET A 39 -2.98 -2.03 8.45
C MET A 39 -1.83 -1.06 8.74
N LEU A 40 -2.14 0.20 9.07
CA LEU A 40 -1.11 1.15 9.52
C LEU A 40 -0.43 0.67 10.82
N ALA A 41 -1.21 0.18 11.79
CA ALA A 41 -0.66 -0.38 13.02
C ALA A 41 0.12 -1.67 12.75
N ALA A 42 -0.37 -2.53 11.87
CA ALA A 42 0.31 -3.78 11.51
C ALA A 42 1.67 -3.52 10.85
N VAL A 43 1.78 -2.57 9.91
CA VAL A 43 3.06 -2.19 9.30
C VAL A 43 4.04 -1.64 10.34
N LYS A 44 3.58 -0.77 11.24
CA LYS A 44 4.42 -0.24 12.32
C LYS A 44 4.92 -1.32 13.27
N ALA A 45 4.05 -2.28 13.62
CA ALA A 45 4.43 -3.42 14.45
C ALA A 45 5.45 -4.32 13.74
N LEU A 46 5.27 -4.55 12.43
CA LEU A 46 6.21 -5.31 11.62
C LEU A 46 7.59 -4.66 11.60
N ILE A 47 7.67 -3.34 11.32
CA ILE A 47 8.93 -2.59 11.36
C ILE A 47 9.58 -2.68 12.75
N ALA A 48 8.80 -2.44 13.81
CA ALA A 48 9.30 -2.53 15.18
C ALA A 48 9.81 -3.92 15.58
N SER A 49 9.35 -4.98 14.90
CA SER A 49 9.77 -6.37 15.16
C SER A 49 11.08 -6.76 14.44
N ILE A 50 11.62 -5.90 13.56
CA ILE A 50 12.88 -6.16 12.84
C ILE A 50 14.04 -6.19 13.86
N PRO A 51 14.76 -7.34 14.02
CA PRO A 51 15.80 -7.47 15.03
C PRO A 51 17.09 -6.72 14.71
N ASP A 52 17.43 -6.59 13.42
CA ASP A 52 18.62 -5.87 12.97
C ASP A 52 18.33 -4.36 12.95
N ASP A 53 19.11 -3.60 13.72
CA ASP A 53 18.87 -2.17 13.90
C ASP A 53 19.03 -1.38 12.59
N PHE A 54 20.00 -1.75 11.75
CA PHE A 54 20.21 -1.09 10.47
C PHE A 54 19.04 -1.34 9.52
N MET A 55 18.57 -2.58 9.40
CA MET A 55 17.41 -2.92 8.58
C MET A 55 16.12 -2.27 9.11
N ARG A 56 15.98 -2.12 10.43
CA ARG A 56 14.83 -1.44 11.03
C ARG A 56 14.83 0.04 10.69
N GLU A 57 15.96 0.72 10.86
CA GLU A 57 16.10 2.14 10.54
C GLU A 57 15.88 2.42 9.04
N ASP A 58 16.40 1.57 8.16
CA ASP A 58 16.17 1.65 6.70
C ASP A 58 14.67 1.54 6.36
N ALA A 59 13.97 0.56 6.95
CA ALA A 59 12.53 0.41 6.78
C ALA A 59 11.73 1.60 7.34
N GLU A 60 12.16 2.18 8.46
CA GLU A 60 11.55 3.39 9.02
C GLU A 60 11.74 4.60 8.10
N LEU A 61 12.89 4.77 7.46
CA LEU A 61 13.15 5.85 6.51
C LEU A 61 12.24 5.75 5.29
N ASP A 62 12.16 4.58 4.68
CA ASP A 62 11.27 4.34 3.54
C ASP A 62 9.80 4.55 3.91
N PHE A 63 9.37 4.02 5.05
CA PHE A 63 7.99 4.14 5.50
C PHE A 63 7.60 5.58 5.86
N ASN A 64 8.54 6.38 6.37
CA ASN A 64 8.32 7.78 6.73
C ASN A 64 8.70 8.78 5.63
N ALA A 65 9.11 8.31 4.45
CA ALA A 65 9.45 9.15 3.33
C ALA A 65 8.30 10.11 2.95
N SER A 66 8.65 11.31 2.49
CA SER A 66 7.66 12.32 2.08
C SER A 66 6.83 11.88 0.87
N THR A 67 7.41 11.03 0.03
CA THR A 67 6.80 10.43 -1.16
C THR A 67 6.95 8.93 -1.07
N TRP A 68 5.87 8.21 -1.34
CA TRP A 68 5.89 6.77 -1.54
C TRP A 68 5.78 6.49 -3.03
N GLU A 69 6.70 5.68 -3.55
CA GLU A 69 6.66 5.18 -4.92
C GLU A 69 6.09 3.76 -4.95
N ARG A 70 5.25 3.45 -5.94
CA ARG A 70 4.58 2.13 -6.03
C ARG A 70 5.58 0.98 -6.22
N ASN A 71 6.74 1.26 -6.79
CA ASN A 71 7.85 0.35 -7.00
C ASN A 71 8.87 0.34 -5.85
N ASN A 72 8.65 1.06 -4.75
CA ASN A 72 9.52 0.99 -3.57
C ASN A 72 9.48 -0.43 -2.99
N GLN A 73 10.63 -1.11 -2.99
CA GLN A 73 10.75 -2.51 -2.62
C GLN A 73 10.42 -2.76 -1.14
N THR A 74 10.79 -1.83 -0.27
CA THR A 74 10.50 -1.92 1.17
C THR A 74 9.01 -1.85 1.45
N LEU A 75 8.29 -0.92 0.83
CA LEU A 75 6.83 -0.83 0.96
C LEU A 75 6.12 -2.08 0.42
N GLN A 76 6.57 -2.62 -0.72
CA GLN A 76 6.06 -3.88 -1.28
C GLN A 76 6.31 -5.05 -0.32
N ALA A 77 7.52 -5.15 0.24
CA ALA A 77 7.89 -6.22 1.15
C ALA A 77 7.11 -6.15 2.47
N LEU A 78 6.93 -4.96 3.04
CA LEU A 78 6.11 -4.76 4.24
C LEU A 78 4.65 -5.17 3.99
N TRP A 79 4.11 -4.80 2.83
CA TRP A 79 2.75 -5.19 2.44
C TRP A 79 2.58 -6.70 2.27
N ALA A 80 3.50 -7.33 1.54
CA ALA A 80 3.48 -8.77 1.28
C ALA A 80 3.65 -9.61 2.57
N GLN A 81 4.51 -9.17 3.50
CA GLN A 81 4.70 -9.84 4.79
C GLN A 81 3.42 -9.84 5.65
N LEU A 82 2.54 -8.86 5.46
CA LEU A 82 1.23 -8.80 6.12
C LEU A 82 0.13 -9.56 5.34
N GLY A 83 0.51 -10.37 4.35
CA GLY A 83 -0.43 -11.14 3.52
C GLY A 83 -1.10 -10.33 2.41
N GLY A 84 -0.67 -9.09 2.20
CA GLY A 84 -1.16 -8.24 1.13
C GLY A 84 -0.71 -8.69 -0.26
N THR A 85 -1.56 -8.52 -1.27
CA THR A 85 -1.24 -8.81 -2.68
C THR A 85 -0.89 -7.55 -3.46
N GLU A 86 -0.19 -7.70 -4.61
CA GLU A 86 0.13 -6.58 -5.52
C GLU A 86 -1.12 -5.80 -5.97
N SER A 87 -2.22 -6.49 -6.30
CA SER A 87 -3.46 -5.80 -6.68
C SER A 87 -4.06 -4.99 -5.54
N GLN A 88 -3.94 -5.45 -4.30
CA GLN A 88 -4.43 -4.69 -3.14
C GLN A 88 -3.51 -3.51 -2.81
N LEU A 89 -2.22 -3.61 -3.13
CA LEU A 89 -1.29 -2.48 -3.04
C LEU A 89 -1.62 -1.43 -4.11
N ASP A 90 -1.98 -1.85 -5.33
CA ASP A 90 -2.49 -0.93 -6.35
C ASP A 90 -3.75 -0.20 -5.85
N ASP A 91 -4.69 -0.93 -5.26
CA ASP A 91 -5.92 -0.37 -4.70
C ASP A 91 -5.63 0.62 -3.55
N LEU A 92 -4.59 0.37 -2.74
CA LEU A 92 -4.09 1.31 -1.73
C LEU A 92 -3.57 2.61 -2.35
N PHE A 93 -2.81 2.54 -3.44
CA PHE A 93 -2.32 3.73 -4.14
C PHE A 93 -3.47 4.51 -4.80
N VAL A 94 -4.49 3.82 -5.34
CA VAL A 94 -5.72 4.46 -5.82
C VAL A 94 -6.47 5.16 -4.68
N LEU A 95 -6.63 4.49 -3.54
CA LEU A 95 -7.27 5.08 -2.35
C LEU A 95 -6.51 6.31 -1.85
N ALA A 96 -5.18 6.25 -1.80
CA ALA A 96 -4.32 7.33 -1.34
C ALA A 96 -4.55 8.66 -2.08
N GLN A 97 -4.90 8.62 -3.37
CA GLN A 97 -5.19 9.82 -4.17
C GLN A 97 -6.47 10.53 -3.77
N THR A 98 -7.33 9.90 -2.97
CA THR A 98 -8.59 10.48 -2.49
C THR A 98 -8.45 11.13 -1.10
N LEU A 99 -7.26 11.12 -0.50
CA LEU A 99 -7.00 11.41 0.92
C LEU A 99 -6.08 12.60 1.18
#